data_AF-A0A7X8AKM3-F1
#
_entry.id   AF-A0A7X8AKM3-F1
#
_cell.length_a   1.000
_cell.length_b   1.000
_cell.length_c   1.000
_cell.angle_alpha   90.00
_cell.angle_beta   90.00
_cell.angle_gamma   90.00
#
_symmetry.space_group_name_H-M   'P 1'
#
loop_
_entity.id
_entity.type
_entity.pdbx_description
1 polymer ?
#
loop_
_entity_poly.entity_id
_entity_poly.type
_entity_poly.pdbx_seq_one_letter_code
_entity_poly.pdbx_strand_id
1 'polypeptide(L)'
;MVSKSCLLIAITGLALFASLLAVESPDQTLEDKKSIAVTQHELLVLLIDKGQYDKVQPELQKILDLKFTDKHEKYVVDEILILSELLSKKNQHKVALQLADMGLGSLREKESQARLYKEKGFIYKQMGLPDKAMEMFEKGKALEVPGGK
;
A
#
# COMPACT_ATOMS: atom_id res chain seq x y z
N MET A 1 60.41 -32.25 -43.96
CA MET A 1 60.89 -30.96 -44.49
C MET A 1 59.68 -30.02 -44.54
N VAL A 2 59.74 -28.89 -43.82
CA VAL A 2 58.72 -27.82 -43.67
C VAL A 2 57.45 -28.25 -42.89
N SER A 3 56.84 -27.55 -41.90
CA SER A 3 57.12 -26.48 -40.92
C SER A 3 55.76 -25.79 -40.67
N LYS A 4 55.46 -25.42 -39.41
CA LYS A 4 54.45 -24.42 -38.96
C LYS A 4 52.96 -24.83 -39.09
N SER A 5 52.05 -24.61 -38.13
CA SER A 5 52.01 -23.77 -36.93
C SER A 5 50.96 -24.29 -35.94
N CYS A 6 51.20 -24.04 -34.65
CA CYS A 6 50.18 -24.00 -33.61
C CYS A 6 49.08 -22.99 -33.96
N LEU A 7 47.82 -23.31 -33.66
CA LEU A 7 46.86 -22.30 -33.20
C LEU A 7 45.81 -22.94 -32.29
N LEU A 8 46.01 -22.75 -30.99
CA LEU A 8 44.98 -22.84 -29.97
C LEU A 8 44.08 -21.61 -30.10
N ILE A 9 42.77 -21.82 -30.24
CA ILE A 9 41.76 -20.82 -29.87
C ILE A 9 40.71 -21.52 -29.02
N ALA A 10 40.91 -21.45 -27.70
CA ALA A 10 39.83 -21.41 -26.74
C ALA A 10 39.19 -20.00 -26.76
N ILE A 11 38.03 -19.86 -26.09
CA ILE A 11 37.24 -18.63 -25.79
C ILE A 11 36.00 -18.54 -26.70
N THR A 12 34.76 -18.47 -26.22
CA THR A 12 34.12 -18.56 -24.89
C THR A 12 32.62 -18.71 -25.18
N GLY A 13 31.88 -19.42 -24.33
CA GLY A 13 30.42 -19.49 -24.41
C GLY A 13 29.79 -18.10 -24.31
N LEU A 14 29.02 -17.74 -25.33
CA LEU A 14 28.16 -16.57 -25.31
C LEU A 14 26.94 -16.92 -24.44
N ALA A 15 27.04 -16.66 -23.14
CA ALA A 15 25.89 -16.65 -22.26
C ALA A 15 24.97 -15.51 -22.72
N LEU A 16 23.86 -15.86 -23.37
CA LEU A 16 22.73 -14.97 -23.62
C LEU A 16 22.07 -14.65 -22.28
N PHE A 17 22.69 -13.75 -21.50
CA PHE A 17 21.94 -12.94 -20.55
C PHE A 17 21.16 -11.92 -21.36
N ALA A 18 19.98 -12.31 -21.82
CA ALA A 18 18.96 -11.34 -22.20
C ALA A 18 18.58 -10.62 -20.90
N SER A 19 19.19 -9.46 -20.69
CA SER A 19 18.77 -8.49 -19.69
C SER A 19 17.28 -8.27 -19.89
N LEU A 20 16.49 -8.81 -18.96
CA LEU A 20 15.10 -8.45 -18.77
C LEU A 20 15.10 -6.94 -18.51
N LEU A 21 14.91 -6.16 -19.56
CA LEU A 21 14.45 -4.79 -19.42
C LEU A 21 13.10 -4.94 -18.71
N ALA A 22 13.12 -4.71 -17.40
CA ALA A 22 11.95 -4.25 -16.70
C ALA A 22 11.46 -3.07 -17.54
N VAL A 23 10.37 -3.30 -18.28
CA VAL A 23 9.64 -2.22 -18.91
C VAL A 23 9.10 -1.45 -17.71
N GLU A 24 9.83 -0.42 -17.28
CA GLU A 24 9.28 0.57 -16.37
C GLU A 24 8.08 1.13 -17.14
N SER A 25 6.89 0.76 -16.67
CA SER A 25 5.65 1.34 -17.15
C SER A 25 5.83 2.86 -17.14
N PRO A 26 5.42 3.59 -18.20
CA PRO A 26 5.52 5.05 -18.22
C PRO A 26 4.97 5.58 -16.90
N ASP A 27 5.80 6.40 -16.23
CA ASP A 27 5.53 6.90 -14.88
C ASP A 27 4.13 7.52 -14.88
N GLN A 28 3.17 6.86 -14.22
CA GLN A 28 1.77 7.26 -14.28
C GLN A 28 1.64 8.67 -13.71
N THR A 29 0.95 9.56 -14.43
CA THR A 29 0.74 10.92 -13.92
C THR A 29 -0.12 10.87 -12.66
N LEU A 30 -0.06 11.92 -11.84
CA LEU A 30 -0.93 12.02 -10.66
C LEU A 30 -2.42 11.90 -11.04
N GLU A 31 -2.80 12.39 -12.22
CA GLU A 31 -4.18 12.33 -12.71
C GLU A 31 -4.56 10.91 -13.13
N ASP A 32 -3.66 10.19 -13.79
CA ASP A 32 -3.87 8.77 -14.12
C ASP A 32 -4.06 7.95 -12.84
N LYS A 33 -3.21 8.16 -11.84
CA LYS A 33 -3.31 7.47 -10.53
C LYS A 33 -4.66 7.77 -9.86
N LYS A 34 -5.11 9.02 -9.87
CA LYS A 34 -6.42 9.40 -9.32
C LYS A 34 -7.57 8.74 -10.06
N SER A 35 -7.53 8.74 -11.39
CA SER A 35 -8.56 8.10 -12.22
C SER A 35 -8.67 6.60 -11.92
N ILE A 36 -7.53 5.92 -11.76
CA ILE A 36 -7.49 4.51 -11.35
C ILE A 36 -8.06 4.34 -9.94
N ALA A 37 -7.65 5.18 -8.99
CA ALA A 37 -8.12 5.12 -7.60
C ALA A 37 -9.64 5.30 -7.48
N VAL A 38 -10.26 6.19 -8.26
CA VAL A 38 -11.72 6.36 -8.32
C VAL A 38 -12.41 5.07 -8.79
N THR A 39 -11.87 4.42 -9.82
CA THR A 39 -12.44 3.15 -10.31
C THR A 39 -12.32 2.04 -9.25
N GLN A 40 -11.18 1.99 -8.54
CA GLN A 40 -10.98 1.03 -7.46
C GLN A 40 -11.89 1.29 -6.25
N HIS A 41 -12.12 2.55 -5.91
CA HIS A 41 -13.06 2.96 -4.86
C HIS A 41 -14.46 2.34 -5.08
N GLU A 42 -15.03 2.56 -6.27
CA GLU A 42 -16.36 2.03 -6.61
C GLU A 42 -16.41 0.50 -6.51
N LEU A 43 -15.35 -0.18 -6.97
CA LEU A 43 -15.24 -1.63 -6.85
C LEU A 43 -15.18 -2.09 -5.38
N LEU A 44 -14.36 -1.44 -4.56
CA LEU A 44 -14.21 -1.77 -3.14
C LEU A 44 -15.52 -1.58 -2.37
N VAL A 45 -16.24 -0.48 -2.63
CA VAL A 45 -17.58 -0.25 -2.06
C VAL A 45 -18.55 -1.37 -2.44
N LEU A 46 -18.61 -1.73 -3.72
CA LEU A 46 -19.47 -2.82 -4.20
C LEU A 46 -19.10 -4.19 -3.59
N LEU A 47 -17.82 -4.46 -3.38
CA LEU A 47 -17.36 -5.68 -2.72
C LEU A 47 -17.81 -5.73 -1.26
N ILE A 48 -17.65 -4.63 -0.53
CA ILE A 48 -18.11 -4.50 0.86
C ILE A 48 -19.62 -4.66 0.95
N ASP A 49 -20.38 -4.06 0.04
CA ASP A 49 -21.84 -4.17 0.02
C ASP A 49 -22.34 -5.58 -0.28
N LYS A 50 -21.64 -6.30 -1.16
CA LYS A 50 -21.94 -7.72 -1.47
C LYS A 50 -21.41 -8.70 -0.42
N GLY A 51 -20.73 -8.21 0.62
CA GLY A 51 -20.12 -9.05 1.65
C GLY A 51 -18.90 -9.87 1.18
N GLN A 52 -18.28 -9.48 0.07
CA GLN A 52 -17.09 -10.14 -0.51
C GLN A 52 -15.82 -9.61 0.15
N TYR A 53 -15.73 -9.75 1.47
CA TYR A 53 -14.67 -9.13 2.28
C TYR A 53 -13.27 -9.69 2.01
N ASP A 54 -13.19 -10.94 1.55
CA ASP A 54 -11.97 -11.63 1.14
C ASP A 54 -11.25 -10.92 -0.01
N LYS A 55 -12.00 -10.17 -0.83
CA LYS A 55 -11.47 -9.44 -2.00
C LYS A 55 -11.07 -8.00 -1.70
N VAL A 56 -11.41 -7.47 -0.53
CA VAL A 56 -11.18 -6.05 -0.21
C VAL A 56 -9.69 -5.73 -0.12
N GLN A 57 -8.90 -6.57 0.56
CA GLN A 57 -7.45 -6.37 0.67
C GLN A 57 -6.72 -6.42 -0.68
N PRO A 58 -6.89 -7.45 -1.53
CA PRO A 58 -6.19 -7.48 -2.82
C PRO A 58 -6.58 -6.32 -3.75
N GLU A 59 -7.82 -5.81 -3.67
CA GLU A 59 -8.20 -4.63 -4.45
C GLU A 59 -7.63 -3.33 -3.85
N LEU A 60 -7.60 -3.17 -2.52
CA LEU A 60 -6.92 -2.04 -1.89
C LEU A 60 -5.41 -2.03 -2.22
N GLN A 61 -4.78 -3.20 -2.32
CA GLN A 61 -3.37 -3.30 -2.72
C GLN A 61 -3.10 -2.64 -4.07
N LYS A 62 -4.05 -2.70 -5.01
CA LYS A 62 -3.90 -2.03 -6.31
C LYS A 62 -3.85 -0.50 -6.18
N ILE A 63 -4.56 0.08 -5.22
CA ILE A 63 -4.47 1.52 -4.90
C ILE A 63 -3.10 1.84 -4.29
N LEU A 64 -2.60 0.98 -3.38
CA LEU A 64 -1.28 1.14 -2.76
C LEU A 64 -0.15 1.03 -3.80
N ASP A 65 -0.31 0.16 -4.80
CA ASP A 65 0.65 -0.04 -5.89
C ASP A 65 0.75 1.18 -6.82
N LEU A 66 -0.20 2.13 -6.76
CA LEU A 66 -0.09 3.42 -7.46
C LEU A 66 0.98 4.33 -6.85
N LYS A 67 1.46 4.02 -5.64
CA LYS A 67 2.55 4.73 -4.95
C LYS A 67 2.35 6.25 -4.95
N PHE A 68 1.25 6.70 -4.36
CA PHE A 68 1.12 8.11 -3.99
C PHE A 68 2.17 8.44 -2.92
N THR A 69 2.90 9.54 -3.09
CA THR A 69 3.97 9.98 -2.18
C THR A 69 3.69 11.39 -1.65
N ASP A 70 4.45 11.78 -0.62
CA ASP A 70 4.39 13.11 -0.01
C ASP A 70 2.95 13.46 0.39
N LYS A 71 2.53 14.70 0.15
CA LYS A 71 1.16 15.19 0.39
C LYS A 71 0.06 14.36 -0.29
N HIS A 72 0.37 13.56 -1.31
CA HIS A 72 -0.63 12.78 -2.04
C HIS A 72 -0.94 11.44 -1.38
N GLU A 73 -0.15 10.98 -0.39
CA GLU A 73 -0.52 9.83 0.45
C GLU A 73 -1.90 10.03 1.09
N LYS A 74 -2.31 11.28 1.31
CA LYS A 74 -3.64 11.65 1.81
C LYS A 74 -4.76 10.98 1.03
N TYR A 75 -4.65 10.79 -0.29
CA TYR A 75 -5.69 10.14 -1.08
C TYR A 75 -5.90 8.67 -0.67
N VAL A 76 -4.80 7.96 -0.40
CA VAL A 76 -4.85 6.57 0.07
C VAL A 76 -5.39 6.50 1.49
N VAL A 77 -4.98 7.43 2.36
CA VAL A 77 -5.49 7.49 3.74
C VAL A 77 -6.99 7.75 3.75
N ASP A 78 -7.47 8.71 2.95
CA ASP A 78 -8.90 9.02 2.86
C ASP A 78 -9.70 7.80 2.41
N GLU A 79 -9.21 7.05 1.42
CA GLU A 79 -9.83 5.80 0.97
C GLU A 79 -9.89 4.75 2.10
N ILE A 80 -8.78 4.50 2.80
CA ILE A 80 -8.74 3.53 3.90
C ILE A 80 -9.73 3.90 5.01
N LEU A 81 -9.86 5.19 5.35
CA LEU A 81 -10.81 5.66 6.36
C LEU A 81 -12.26 5.42 5.92
N ILE A 82 -12.61 5.74 4.67
CA ILE A 82 -13.95 5.50 4.12
C ILE A 82 -14.29 4.00 4.16
N LEU A 83 -13.39 3.15 3.67
CA LEU A 83 -13.62 1.70 3.64
C LEU A 83 -13.68 1.10 5.05
N SER A 84 -12.87 1.60 5.99
CA SER A 84 -12.86 1.17 7.39
C SER A 84 -14.17 1.49 8.09
N GLU A 85 -14.75 2.67 7.81
CA GLU A 85 -16.07 3.05 8.32
C GLU A 85 -17.17 2.14 7.75
N LEU A 86 -17.17 1.91 6.43
CA LEU A 86 -18.14 1.03 5.76
C LEU A 86 -18.08 -0.41 6.29
N LEU A 87 -16.88 -0.96 6.41
CA LEU A 87 -16.66 -2.29 6.99
C LEU A 87 -17.13 -2.37 8.44
N SER A 88 -16.82 -1.35 9.24
CA SER A 88 -17.22 -1.31 10.65
C SER A 88 -18.72 -1.22 10.84
N LYS A 89 -19.45 -0.49 9.99
CA LYS A 89 -20.93 -0.50 9.96
C LYS A 89 -21.51 -1.88 9.67
N LYS A 90 -20.77 -2.75 8.98
CA LYS A 90 -21.12 -4.16 8.72
C LYS A 90 -20.46 -5.14 9.71
N ASN A 91 -19.97 -4.66 10.84
CA ASN A 91 -19.27 -5.42 11.89
C ASN A 91 -17.99 -6.14 11.42
N GLN A 92 -17.40 -5.71 10.29
CA GLN A 92 -16.16 -6.26 9.76
C GLN A 92 -14.92 -5.53 10.28
N HIS A 93 -14.86 -5.31 11.60
CA HIS A 93 -13.78 -4.55 12.23
C HIS A 93 -12.39 -5.16 12.01
N LYS A 94 -12.30 -6.50 11.91
CA LYS A 94 -11.03 -7.18 11.61
C LYS A 94 -10.48 -6.79 10.24
N VAL A 95 -11.35 -6.71 9.24
CA VAL A 95 -10.98 -6.31 7.87
C VAL A 95 -10.61 -4.83 7.85
N ALA A 96 -11.38 -3.98 8.53
CA ALA A 96 -11.07 -2.55 8.67
C ALA A 96 -9.68 -2.33 9.28
N LEU A 97 -9.34 -3.05 10.36
CA LEU A 97 -8.00 -3.00 10.97
C LEU A 97 -6.92 -3.44 9.99
N GLN A 98 -7.16 -4.48 9.18
CA GLN A 98 -6.21 -4.93 8.16
C GLN A 98 -5.96 -3.85 7.10
N LEU A 99 -6.97 -3.11 6.66
CA LEU A 99 -6.78 -2.00 5.71
C LEU A 99 -5.91 -0.89 6.32
N ALA A 100 -6.17 -0.53 7.58
CA ALA A 100 -5.34 0.44 8.29
C ALA A 100 -3.89 -0.05 8.45
N ASP A 101 -3.68 -1.35 8.72
CA ASP A 101 -2.34 -1.95 8.81
C ASP A 101 -1.61 -1.97 7.45
N MET A 102 -2.31 -2.23 6.34
CA MET A 102 -1.75 -2.12 5.00
C MET A 102 -1.29 -0.69 4.68
N GLY A 103 -2.10 0.30 5.07
CA GLY A 103 -1.73 1.71 4.98
C GLY A 103 -0.48 2.04 5.80
N LEU A 104 -0.43 1.61 7.07
CA LEU A 104 0.72 1.84 7.96
C LEU A 104 2.00 1.19 7.44
N GLY A 105 1.90 0.03 6.77
CA GLY A 105 3.03 -0.66 6.16
C GLY A 105 3.57 0.04 4.90
N SER A 106 2.69 0.72 4.15
CA SER A 106 3.00 1.28 2.83
C SER A 106 3.34 2.78 2.87
N LEU A 107 2.65 3.55 3.72
CA LEU A 107 2.74 5.01 3.77
C LEU A 107 3.82 5.47 4.76
N ARG A 108 4.41 6.64 4.49
CA ARG A 108 5.61 7.14 5.18
C ARG A 108 5.41 8.51 5.82
N GLU A 109 4.47 9.32 5.35
CA GLU A 109 4.23 10.63 5.95
C GLU A 109 3.71 10.48 7.39
N LYS A 110 4.27 11.26 8.32
CA LYS A 110 3.85 11.25 9.73
C LYS A 110 2.37 11.57 9.87
N GLU A 111 1.86 12.50 9.06
CA GLU A 111 0.45 12.84 9.02
C GLU A 111 -0.41 11.64 8.58
N SER A 112 -0.01 10.93 7.53
CA SER A 112 -0.68 9.71 7.07
C SER A 112 -0.71 8.65 8.18
N GLN A 113 0.45 8.38 8.79
CA GLN A 113 0.55 7.40 9.88
C GLN A 113 -0.30 7.79 11.08
N ALA A 114 -0.30 9.07 11.47
CA ALA A 114 -1.09 9.56 12.60
C ALA A 114 -2.60 9.31 12.38
N ARG A 115 -3.09 9.63 11.18
CA ARG A 115 -4.50 9.43 10.81
C ARG A 115 -4.88 7.95 10.82
N LEU A 116 -4.02 7.07 10.31
CA LEU A 116 -4.28 5.62 10.31
C LEU A 116 -4.26 5.02 11.72
N TYR A 117 -3.37 5.47 12.61
CA TYR A 117 -3.42 5.07 14.02
C TYR A 117 -4.71 5.55 14.69
N LYS A 118 -5.15 6.78 14.44
CA LYS A 118 -6.44 7.28 14.96
C LYS A 118 -7.61 6.44 14.45
N GLU A 119 -7.59 6.04 13.18
CA GLU A 119 -8.61 5.16 12.62
C GLU A 119 -8.65 3.79 13.33
N LYS A 120 -7.49 3.16 13.56
CA LYS A 120 -7.42 1.94 14.39
C LYS A 120 -7.99 2.17 15.79
N GLY A 121 -7.74 3.34 16.38
CA GLY A 121 -8.31 3.74 17.67
C GLY A 121 -9.84 3.77 17.65
N PHE A 122 -10.43 4.36 16.61
CA PHE A 122 -11.89 4.37 16.44
C PHE A 122 -12.47 2.96 16.25
N ILE A 123 -11.82 2.12 15.44
CA ILE A 123 -12.26 0.73 15.22
C ILE A 123 -12.20 -0.07 16.53
N TYR A 124 -11.10 0.02 17.31
CA TYR A 124 -11.01 -0.66 18.61
C TYR A 124 -12.05 -0.17 19.62
N LYS A 125 -12.39 1.13 19.61
CA LYS A 125 -13.46 1.67 20.44
C LYS A 125 -14.81 1.04 20.08
N GLN A 126 -15.11 0.89 18.79
CA GLN A 126 -16.33 0.22 18.32
C GLN A 126 -16.38 -1.26 18.71
N MET A 127 -15.23 -1.94 18.76
CA MET A 127 -15.10 -3.31 19.24
C MET A 127 -15.22 -3.46 20.77
N GLY A 128 -15.36 -2.36 21.53
CA GLY A 128 -15.38 -2.40 23.00
C GLY A 128 -14.00 -2.68 23.62
N LEU A 129 -12.91 -2.31 22.94
CA LEU A 129 -11.53 -2.51 23.37
C LEU A 129 -10.86 -1.15 23.70
N PRO A 130 -11.26 -0.48 24.79
CA PRO A 130 -10.83 0.89 25.09
C PRO A 130 -9.32 1.02 25.32
N ASP A 131 -8.67 0.02 25.93
CA ASP A 131 -7.23 0.07 26.18
C ASP A 131 -6.43 0.07 24.87
N LYS A 132 -6.83 -0.76 23.90
CA LYS A 132 -6.23 -0.77 22.56
C LYS A 132 -6.55 0.51 21.80
N ALA A 133 -7.76 1.05 21.96
CA ALA A 133 -8.12 2.32 21.36
C ALA A 133 -7.20 3.44 21.88
N MET A 134 -6.98 3.50 23.19
CA MET A 134 -6.08 4.47 23.82
C MET A 134 -4.66 4.35 23.28
N GLU A 135 -4.11 3.13 23.23
CA GLU A 135 -2.77 2.87 22.69
C GLU A 135 -2.62 3.42 21.26
N MET A 136 -3.61 3.18 20.39
CA MET A 136 -3.58 3.66 19.01
C MET A 136 -3.71 5.18 18.93
N PHE A 137 -4.59 5.80 19.73
CA PHE A 137 -4.71 7.26 19.77
C PHE A 137 -3.43 7.92 20.29
N GLU A 138 -2.74 7.32 21.27
CA GLU A 138 -1.45 7.81 21.76
C GLU A 138 -0.36 7.75 20.69
N LYS A 139 -0.28 6.64 19.94
CA LYS A 139 0.62 6.52 18.78
C LYS A 139 0.34 7.59 17.72
N GLY A 140 -0.93 7.81 17.40
CA GLY A 140 -1.33 8.86 16.45
C GLY A 140 -0.95 10.27 16.95
N LYS A 141 -1.27 10.58 18.21
CA LYS A 141 -0.92 11.86 18.85
C LYS A 141 0.59 12.11 18.85
N ALA A 142 1.40 11.09 19.14
CA ALA A 142 2.87 11.22 19.16
C ALA A 142 3.46 11.62 17.80
N LEU A 143 2.77 11.32 16.70
CA LEU A 143 3.17 11.70 15.34
C LEU A 143 2.69 13.10 14.95
N GLU A 144 1.61 13.60 15.56
CA GLU A 144 1.08 14.96 15.35
C GLU A 144 1.87 16.02 16.13
N VAL A 145 2.53 15.65 17.23
CA VAL A 145 3.35 16.58 18.03
C VAL A 145 4.62 16.93 17.23
N PRO A 146 4.82 18.20 16.83
CA PRO A 146 6.10 18.64 16.27
C PRO A 146 7.17 18.37 17.32
N GLY A 147 8.27 17.72 16.91
CA GLY A 147 9.33 17.21 17.79
C GLY A 147 9.48 17.99 19.08
N GLY A 148 9.30 17.28 20.20
CA GLY A 148 9.51 17.84 21.54
C GLY A 148 10.82 18.62 21.57
N LYS A 149 10.73 19.84 22.09
CA LYS A 149 11.88 20.70 22.35
C LYS A 149 12.97 19.98 23.12
#